data_AF-A0A7Y4D508-F1
#
_entry.id   AF-A0A7Y4D508-F1
#
_cell.length_a   1.000
_cell.length_b   1.000
_cell.length_c   1.000
_cell.angle_alpha   90.00
_cell.angle_beta   90.00
_cell.angle_gamma   90.00
#
_symmetry.space_group_name_H-M   'P 1'
#
loop_
_entity.id
_entity.type
_entity.pdbx_description
1 polymer ?
#
loop_
_entity_poly.entity_id
_entity_poly.type
_entity_poly.pdbx_seq_one_letter_code
_entity_poly.pdbx_strand_id
1 'polypeptide(L)' 'MGAMTKHVDLLSTATPTGKHSVVIMDQANWHQTHLANHFKNITIIHIPPYSPELNPIGQVWQWLRQYKQRIGVLKTITI' A
#
# COMPACT_ATOMS: atom_id res chain seq x y z
N MET A 1 18.04 -5.77 5.78
CA MET A 1 16.86 -4.89 5.72
C MET A 1 15.94 -5.40 4.62
N GLY A 2 14.70 -5.78 4.93
CA GLY A 2 13.77 -6.38 3.96
C GLY A 2 13.28 -5.38 2.92
N ALA A 3 12.70 -5.87 1.82
CA ALA A 3 12.18 -5.01 0.74
C ALA A 3 11.13 -4.00 1.27
N MET A 4 10.22 -4.44 2.14
CA MET A 4 9.21 -3.57 2.74
C MET A 4 9.80 -2.47 3.62
N THR A 5 10.84 -2.75 4.40
CA THR A 5 11.49 -1.72 5.23
C THR A 5 12.11 -0.62 4.36
N LYS A 6 12.75 -0.98 3.24
CA LYS A 6 13.26 0.00 2.27
C LYS A 6 12.15 0.83 1.64
N HIS A 7 10.99 0.22 1.39
CA HIS A 7 9.85 0.95 0.85
C HIS A 7 9.32 1.99 1.84
N VAL A 8 9.20 1.64 3.13
CA VAL A 8 8.78 2.59 4.18
C VAL A 8 9.80 3.73 4.34
N ASP A 9 11.11 3.44 4.21
CA ASP A 9 12.16 4.46 4.22
C ASP A 9 12.03 5.49 3.08
N LEU A 10 11.69 5.01 1.88
CA LEU A 10 11.40 5.89 0.74
C LEU A 10 10.17 6.77 1.00
N LEU A 11 9.11 6.22 1.59
CA LEU A 11 7.92 7.01 1.98
C LEU A 11 8.27 8.07 3.02
N SER A 12 9.14 7.74 3.98
CA SER A 12 9.58 8.68 5.02
C SER A 12 10.33 9.84 4.40
N THR A 13 11.25 9.54 3.49
CA THR A 13 12.06 10.52 2.78
C THR A 13 11.23 11.40 1.85
N ALA A 14 10.19 10.83 1.21
CA ALA A 14 9.27 11.56 0.35
C ALA A 14 8.23 12.40 1.12
N THR A 15 8.07 12.18 2.42
CA THR A 15 7.12 12.92 3.25
C THR A 15 7.63 14.36 3.43
N PRO A 16 6.85 15.39 3.04
CA PRO A 16 7.29 16.78 3.18
C PRO A 16 7.59 17.15 4.64
N THR A 17 8.56 18.05 4.84
CA THR A 17 8.92 18.56 6.16
C THR A 17 7.69 19.13 6.87
N GLY A 18 7.48 18.73 8.14
CA GLY A 18 6.33 19.14 8.95
C GLY A 18 5.03 18.40 8.63
N LYS A 19 5.04 17.37 7.77
CA LYS A 19 3.91 16.48 7.52
C LYS A 19 4.16 15.09 8.11
N HIS A 20 3.06 14.37 8.33
CA HIS A 20 3.05 13.01 8.81
C HIS A 20 2.31 12.12 7.82
N SER A 21 2.92 11.01 7.43
CA SER A 21 2.36 10.06 6.48
C SER A 21 1.64 8.94 7.21
N VAL A 22 0.41 8.66 6.79
CA VAL A 22 -0.37 7.51 7.25
C VAL A 22 -0.43 6.50 6.12
N VAL A 23 -0.01 5.27 6.39
CA VAL A 23 0.04 4.19 5.40
C VAL A 23 -0.95 3.12 5.81
N ILE A 24 -1.92 2.84 4.93
CA ILE A 24 -2.92 1.79 5.15
C ILE A 24 -2.41 0.49 4.51
N MET A 25 -2.33 -0.59 5.28
CA MET A 25 -1.84 -1.90 4.81
C MET A 25 -2.85 -3.01 5.13
N ASP A 26 -2.89 -4.03 4.28
CA ASP A 26 -3.54 -5.31 4.60
C ASP A 26 -2.63 -6.17 5.50
N GLN A 27 -3.11 -7.35 5.91
CA GLN A 27 -2.39 -8.24 6.81
C GLN A 27 -1.55 -9.31 6.09
N ALA A 28 -1.00 -9.00 4.92
CA ALA A 28 -0.02 -9.89 4.31
C ALA A 28 1.21 -10.09 5.23
N ASN A 29 1.81 -11.28 5.23
CA ASN A 29 2.90 -11.65 6.16
C ASN A 29 4.10 -10.67 6.19
N TRP A 30 4.33 -9.95 5.09
CA TRP A 30 5.40 -8.95 4.97
C TRP A 30 5.00 -7.53 5.42
N HIS A 31 3.73 -7.27 5.71
CA HIS A 31 3.21 -6.00 6.23
C HIS A 31 3.27 -6.00 7.76
N GLN A 32 4.49 -6.08 8.29
CA GLN A 32 4.70 -6.23 9.73
C GLN A 32 4.44 -4.91 10.46
N THR A 33 3.83 -4.98 11.65
CA THR A 33 3.48 -3.80 12.47
C THR A 33 4.69 -2.97 12.89
N HIS A 34 5.84 -3.61 13.09
CA HIS A 34 7.05 -2.94 13.54
C HIS A 34 7.81 -2.17 12.43
N LEU A 35 7.35 -2.22 11.18
CA LEU A 35 8.01 -1.55 10.05
C LEU A 35 8.13 -0.02 10.24
N ALA A 36 7.17 0.59 10.95
CA ALA A 36 7.16 2.04 11.20
C ALA A 36 7.86 2.46 12.50
N ASN A 37 8.26 1.53 13.37
CA ASN A 37 8.69 1.85 14.74
C ASN A 37 9.90 2.81 14.83
N HIS A 38 10.73 2.85 13.79
CA HIS A 38 11.93 3.69 13.74
C HIS A 38 11.70 5.04 13.05
N PHE A 39 10.51 5.29 12.50
CA PHE A 39 10.17 6.50 11.77
C PHE A 39 9.28 7.41 12.64
N LYS A 40 9.66 8.68 12.77
CA LYS A 40 8.90 9.67 13.57
C LYS A 40 7.74 10.32 12.81
N ASN A 41 7.74 10.19 11.49
CA ASN A 41 6.86 10.86 10.54
C ASN A 41 5.94 9.88 9.78
N ILE A 42 5.92 8.61 10.19
CA ILE A 42 5.06 7.57 9.58
C ILE A 42 4.25 6.86 10.64
N THR A 43 2.98 6.61 10.33
CA THR A 43 2.15 5.63 11.04
C THR A 43 1.59 4.63 10.06
N ILE A 44 1.68 3.34 10.39
CA ILE A 44 1.02 2.27 9.63
C ILE A 44 -0.28 1.92 10.35
N ILE A 45 -1.37 1.83 9.58
CA ILE A 45 -2.68 1.36 10.04
C ILE A 45 -3.01 0.08 9.28
N HIS A 46 -3.18 -1.01 10.02
CA HIS A 46 -3.63 -2.28 9.45
C HIS A 46 -5.15 -2.32 9.42
N ILE A 47 -5.70 -2.71 8.26
CA ILE A 47 -7.13 -3.02 8.17
C ILE A 47 -7.41 -4.39 8.82
N PRO A 48 -8.64 -4.63 9.28
CA PRO A 48 -9.06 -5.94 9.79
C PRO A 48 -8.84 -7.06 8.74
N PRO A 49 -8.59 -8.30 9.20
CA PRO A 49 -8.50 -9.45 8.29
C PRO A 49 -9.80 -9.60 7.50
N TYR A 50 -9.69 -10.01 6.24
CA TYR A 50 -10.84 -10.28 5.35
C TYR A 50 -11.77 -9.08 5.07
N SER A 51 -11.27 -7.84 5.23
CA SER A 51 -11.99 -6.61 4.88
C SER A 51 -11.44 -5.92 3.61
N PRO A 52 -11.50 -6.55 2.42
CA PRO A 52 -10.98 -5.97 1.18
C PRO A 52 -11.66 -4.65 0.78
N GLU A 53 -12.89 -4.42 1.21
CA GLU A 53 -13.65 -3.18 1.00
C GLU A 53 -12.99 -1.95 1.66
N LEU A 54 -12.17 -2.15 2.69
CA LEU A 54 -11.43 -1.10 3.37
C LEU A 54 -10.10 -0.77 2.70
N ASN A 55 -9.67 -1.57 1.71
CA ASN A 55 -8.45 -1.31 0.96
C ASN A 55 -8.74 -0.47 -0.30
N PRO A 56 -8.40 0.83 -0.32
CA PRO A 56 -8.72 1.71 -1.45
C PRO A 56 -8.08 1.27 -2.77
N ILE A 57 -6.99 0.48 -2.72
CA ILE A 57 -6.35 -0.04 -3.93
C ILE A 57 -7.29 -0.93 -4.75
N GLY A 58 -8.28 -1.58 -4.11
CA GLY A 58 -9.27 -2.41 -4.80
C GLY A 58 -10.05 -1.63 -5.86
N GLN A 59 -10.40 -0.38 -5.55
CA GLN A 59 -11.11 0.51 -6.49
C GLN A 59 -10.20 0.96 -7.62
N VAL A 60 -8.94 1.29 -7.33
CA VAL A 60 -7.93 1.62 -8.35
C VAL A 60 -7.73 0.45 -9.31
N TRP A 61 -7.62 -0.77 -8.79
CA TRP A 61 -7.52 -1.97 -9.62
C TRP A 61 -8.77 -2.22 -10.46
N GLN A 62 -9.96 -1.97 -9.90
CA GLN A 62 -11.21 -2.09 -10.64
C GLN A 62 -11.25 -1.08 -11.79
N TRP A 63 -10.89 0.18 -11.52
CA TRP A 63 -10.78 1.22 -12.54
C TRP A 63 -9.77 0.84 -13.63
N LEU A 64 -8.58 0.37 -13.25
CA LEU A 64 -7.55 -0.10 -14.19
C LEU A 64 -8.06 -1.26 -15.05
N ARG A 65 -8.79 -2.23 -14.46
CA ARG A 65 -9.37 -3.35 -15.22
C ARG A 65 -10.45 -2.89 -16.19
N GLN A 66 -11.31 -1.96 -15.79
CA GLN A 66 -12.33 -1.38 -16.68
C GLN A 66 -11.70 -0.57 -17.81
N TYR A 67 -10.66 0.20 -17.50
CA TYR A 67 -9.87 0.92 -18.51
C TYR A 67 -9.19 -0.05 -19.47
N LYS A 68 -8.59 -1.12 -18.95
CA LYS A 68 -7.95 -2.19 -19.74
C LYS A 68 -8.92 -2.93 -20.66
N GLN A 69 -10.18 -3.11 -20.24
CA GLN A 69 -11.25 -3.66 -21.09
C GLN A 69 -11.64 -2.71 -22.24
N ARG A 70 -11.42 -1.40 -22.12
CA ARG A 70 -11.66 -0.42 -23.21
C ARG A 70 -10.58 -0.40 -24.29
N ILE A 71 -9.37 -0.89 -24.01
CA ILE A 71 -8.21 -0.85 -24.94
C ILE A 71 -7.74 -2.22 -25.44
N GLY A 72 -8.49 -3.31 -25.17
CA GLY A 72 -8.33 -4.58 -25.90
C GLY A 72 -6.95 -5.23 -25.85
N VAL A 73 -6.15 -5.05 -24.79
CA VAL A 73 -4.79 -5.63 -24.70
C VAL A 73 -4.51 -6.27 -23.34
N LEU A 74 -4.17 -7.57 -23.43
CA LEU A 74 -3.54 -8.50 -22.48
C LEU A 74 -4.36 -8.99 -21.28
N LYS A 75 -4.86 -10.22 -21.39
CA LYS A 75 -5.30 -11.05 -20.26
C LYS A 75 -4.18 -11.18 -19.22
N THR A 76 -4.61 -11.13 -17.95
CA THR A 76 -3.92 -11.65 -16.76
C THR A 76 -2.73 -10.83 -16.26
N ILE A 77 -3.04 -9.91 -15.32
CA ILE A 77 -2.17 -9.69 -14.16
C ILE A 77 -3.07 -10.07 -12.98
N THR A 78 -2.93 -11.31 -12.54
CA THR A 78 -3.44 -11.76 -11.25
C THR A 78 -2.24 -11.72 -10.32
N ILE A 79 -2.43 -11.10 -9.16
CA ILE A 79 -1.47 -11.10 -8.04
C ILE A 79 -1.28 -12.54 -7.54
#